data_AF-A0AAP0HFW7-F1
#
_entry.id   AF-A0AAP0HFW7-F1
#
_cell.length_a   1.000
_cell.length_b   1.000
_cell.length_c   1.000
_cell.angle_alpha   90.00
_cell.angle_beta   90.00
_cell.angle_gamma   90.00
#
_symmetry.space_group_name_H-M   'P 1'
#
loop_
_entity.id
_entity.type
_entity.pdbx_description
1 polymer ?
#
loop_
_entity_poly.entity_id
_entity_poly.type
_entity_poly.pdbx_seq_one_letter_code
_entity_poly.pdbx_strand_id
1 'polypeptide(L)'
;MKRAMIPYCARDEFDFVFVDADKPNYIKYHEILVKLVKVGGLIGYDNTLWFKCVALPDEEVPEYMMKNRNALKELNSYLASDARIEI
;
A
#
# COMPACT_ATOMS: atom_id res chain seq x y z
N MET A 1 -33.61 -8.46 -14.85
CA MET A 1 -32.25 -7.90 -14.69
C MET A 1 -31.28 -9.04 -14.45
N LYS A 2 -30.41 -9.36 -15.41
CA LYS A 2 -29.40 -10.41 -15.23
C LYS A 2 -28.24 -9.79 -14.42
N ARG A 3 -28.04 -10.26 -13.19
CA ARG A 3 -26.78 -10.05 -12.44
C ARG A 3 -25.69 -10.76 -13.25
N ALA A 4 -24.76 -10.01 -13.82
CA ALA A 4 -23.54 -10.58 -14.35
C ALA A 4 -22.76 -11.14 -13.16
N MET A 5 -22.73 -12.46 -13.06
CA MET A 5 -21.88 -13.18 -12.12
C MET A 5 -20.48 -13.16 -12.73
N ILE A 6 -19.63 -12.24 -12.28
CA ILE A 6 -18.22 -12.19 -12.67
C ILE A 6 -17.59 -13.50 -12.18
N PRO A 7 -16.97 -14.30 -13.05
CA PRO A 7 -16.41 -15.58 -12.65
C PRO A 7 -15.28 -15.34 -11.65
N TYR A 8 -15.39 -16.06 -10.54
CA TYR A 8 -14.48 -16.07 -9.39
C TYR A 8 -13.15 -16.75 -9.79
N CYS A 9 -12.34 -16.09 -10.63
CA CYS A 9 -10.93 -16.40 -10.86
C CYS A 9 -10.21 -15.23 -11.55
N ALA A 10 -10.39 -14.04 -10.99
CA ALA A 10 -9.71 -12.80 -11.39
C ALA A 10 -8.33 -12.73 -10.72
N ARG A 11 -7.37 -13.51 -11.20
CA ARG A 11 -5.95 -13.26 -10.88
C ARG A 11 -5.36 -12.48 -12.05
N ASP A 12 -4.51 -11.50 -11.74
CA ASP A 12 -3.73 -10.73 -12.73
C ASP A 12 -4.56 -9.81 -13.66
N GLU A 13 -5.54 -9.07 -13.11
CA GLU A 13 -6.41 -8.17 -13.89
C GLU A 13 -5.78 -6.79 -14.19
N PHE A 14 -4.81 -6.36 -13.38
CA PHE A 14 -4.29 -4.99 -13.46
C PHE A 14 -2.81 -4.95 -13.84
N ASP A 15 -2.46 -4.06 -14.77
CA ASP A 15 -1.08 -3.76 -15.14
C ASP A 15 -0.41 -2.81 -14.13
N PHE A 16 -1.20 -1.86 -13.61
CA PHE A 16 -0.75 -0.83 -12.69
C PHE A 16 -1.86 -0.43 -11.71
N VAL A 17 -1.49 -0.21 -10.45
CA VAL A 17 -2.38 0.35 -9.43
C VAL A 17 -1.66 1.46 -8.68
N PHE A 18 -2.36 2.59 -8.46
CA PHE A 18 -1.87 3.69 -7.62
C PHE A 18 -2.72 3.78 -6.35
N VAL A 19 -2.05 3.75 -5.19
CA VAL A 19 -2.64 3.77 -3.86
C VAL A 19 -2.32 5.11 -3.21
N ASP A 20 -3.30 6.02 -3.23
CA ASP A 20 -3.30 7.25 -2.46
C ASP A 20 -4.61 7.39 -1.66
N ALA A 21 -4.74 6.53 -0.65
CA ALA A 21 -5.90 6.49 0.25
C ALA A 21 -5.49 6.70 1.72
N ASP A 22 -6.25 6.16 2.68
CA ASP A 22 -5.92 6.19 4.10
C ASP A 22 -4.75 5.24 4.44
N LYS A 23 -3.67 5.84 4.98
CA LYS A 23 -2.38 5.18 5.19
C LYS A 23 -2.43 3.94 6.11
N PRO A 24 -3.24 3.91 7.20
CA PRO A 24 -3.34 2.74 8.08
C PRO A 24 -3.81 1.45 7.40
N ASN A 25 -4.45 1.53 6.23
CA ASN A 25 -4.91 0.34 5.50
C ASN A 25 -3.97 -0.05 4.35
N TYR A 26 -2.83 0.62 4.14
CA TYR A 26 -1.96 0.34 2.98
C TYR A 26 -1.45 -1.11 2.94
N ILE A 27 -1.11 -1.70 4.10
CA ILE A 27 -0.71 -3.11 4.17
C ILE A 27 -1.88 -4.03 3.75
N LYS A 28 -3.12 -3.71 4.17
CA LYS A 28 -4.30 -4.50 3.77
C LYS A 28 -4.56 -4.38 2.27
N TYR A 29 -4.38 -3.19 1.71
CA TYR A 29 -4.46 -3.00 0.27
C TYR A 29 -3.37 -3.80 -0.43
N HIS A 30 -2.13 -3.75 0.05
CA HIS A 30 -1.03 -4.53 -0.50
C HIS A 30 -1.34 -6.03 -0.59
N GLU A 31 -1.86 -6.62 0.48
CA GLU A 31 -2.23 -8.04 0.53
C GLU A 31 -3.30 -8.47 -0.48
N ILE A 32 -4.13 -7.53 -0.91
CA ILE A 32 -5.14 -7.74 -1.96
C ILE A 32 -4.49 -7.49 -3.33
N LEU A 33 -3.78 -6.37 -3.47
CA LEU A 33 -3.22 -5.90 -4.74
C LEU A 33 -2.14 -6.83 -5.29
N VAL A 34 -1.31 -7.44 -4.45
CA VAL A 34 -0.29 -8.41 -4.88
C VAL A 34 -0.90 -9.68 -5.53
N LYS A 35 -2.21 -9.91 -5.34
CA LYS A 35 -2.96 -11.01 -5.96
C LYS A 35 -3.74 -10.58 -7.21
N LEU A 36 -4.00 -9.28 -7.35
CA LEU A 36 -4.80 -8.70 -8.43
C LEU A 36 -3.94 -8.08 -9.53
N VAL A 37 -2.77 -7.55 -9.18
CA VAL A 37 -1.79 -7.01 -10.12
C VAL A 37 -1.00 -8.18 -10.70
N LYS A 38 -0.85 -8.18 -12.02
CA LYS A 38 -0.11 -9.22 -12.74
C LYS A 38 1.35 -9.29 -12.30
N VAL A 39 1.98 -10.46 -12.44
CA VAL A 39 3.44 -10.58 -12.32
C VAL A 39 4.13 -9.63 -13.31
N GLY A 40 5.06 -8.81 -12.81
CA GLY A 40 5.72 -7.75 -13.57
C GLY A 40 4.89 -6.47 -13.74
N GLY A 41 3.68 -6.41 -13.17
CA GLY A 41 2.91 -5.17 -13.00
C GLY A 41 3.47 -4.30 -11.87
N LEU A 42 2.92 -3.10 -11.72
CA LEU A 42 3.44 -2.09 -10.78
C LEU A 42 2.36 -1.62 -9.80
N ILE A 43 2.74 -1.49 -8.52
CA ILE A 43 1.90 -0.85 -7.50
C ILE A 43 2.65 0.39 -6.99
N GLY A 44 2.07 1.57 -7.15
CA GLY A 44 2.60 2.81 -6.59
C GLY A 44 1.90 3.17 -5.29
N TYR A 45 2.65 3.39 -4.21
CA TYR A 45 2.13 3.93 -2.94
C TYR A 45 2.55 5.38 -2.78
N ASP A 46 1.60 6.29 -2.59
CA ASP A 46 1.92 7.70 -2.40
C ASP A 46 2.27 8.06 -0.94
N ASN A 47 3.02 9.14 -0.79
CA ASN A 47 3.42 9.77 0.46
C ASN A 47 4.18 8.86 1.43
N THR A 48 4.89 7.83 0.96
CA THR A 48 5.67 6.88 1.78
C THR A 48 6.70 7.54 2.69
N LEU A 49 7.13 8.77 2.37
CA LEU A 49 8.02 9.58 3.21
C LEU A 49 7.29 10.50 4.20
N TRP A 50 5.98 10.69 4.06
CA TRP A 50 5.10 11.49 4.93
C TRP A 50 5.70 12.82 5.40
N PHE A 51 5.95 13.74 4.47
CA PHE A 51 6.62 15.03 4.74
C PHE A 51 7.99 14.89 5.45
N LYS A 52 8.69 13.78 5.18
CA LYS A 52 9.96 13.37 5.82
C LYS A 52 9.81 12.93 7.29
N CYS A 53 8.62 13.02 7.87
CA CYS A 53 8.39 12.74 9.29
C CYS A 53 8.73 11.31 9.70
N VAL A 54 8.72 10.34 8.77
CA VAL A 54 9.13 8.95 9.06
C VAL A 54 10.56 8.83 9.58
N ALA A 55 11.42 9.81 9.27
CA ALA A 55 12.82 9.86 9.69
C ALA A 55 13.09 10.84 10.86
N LEU A 56 12.09 11.60 11.29
CA LEU A 56 12.23 12.56 12.40
C LEU A 56 12.06 11.87 13.77
N PRO A 57 12.66 12.39 14.85
CA PRO A 57 12.32 12.03 16.23
C PRO A 57 10.84 12.22 16.52
N ASP A 58 10.29 11.46 17.47
CA ASP A 58 8.85 11.49 17.77
C ASP A 58 8.40 12.85 18.32
N GLU A 59 9.27 13.55 19.05
CA GLU A 59 9.02 14.85 19.67
C GLU A 59 8.89 15.99 18.64
N GLU A 60 9.42 15.79 17.43
CA GLU A 60 9.38 16.77 16.35
C GLU A 60 8.17 16.59 15.42
N VAL A 61 7.35 15.56 15.65
CA VAL A 61 6.20 15.24 14.80
C VAL A 61 4.91 15.67 15.49
N PRO A 62 4.08 16.50 14.84
CA PRO A 62 2.78 16.88 15.40
C PRO A 62 1.91 15.66 15.69
N GLU A 63 1.24 15.64 16.84
CA GLU A 63 0.44 14.49 17.31
C GLU A 63 -0.57 13.99 16.26
N TYR A 64 -1.24 14.91 15.56
CA TYR A 64 -2.22 14.56 14.52
C TYR A 64 -1.61 13.81 13.32
N MET A 65 -0.29 13.89 13.11
CA MET A 65 0.42 13.16 12.04
C MET A 65 0.94 11.79 12.49
N MET A 66 1.01 11.54 13.81
CA MET A 66 1.64 10.33 14.38
C MET A 66 0.99 9.05 13.89
N LYS A 67 -0.34 9.01 13.78
CA LYS A 67 -1.08 7.84 13.30
C LYS A 67 -0.62 7.42 11.89
N ASN A 68 -0.58 8.36 10.95
CA ASN A 68 -0.18 8.07 9.58
C ASN A 68 1.33 7.83 9.46
N ARG A 69 2.15 8.58 10.21
CA ARG A 69 3.60 8.34 10.29
C ARG A 69 3.89 6.90 10.71
N ASN A 70 3.26 6.43 11.78
CA ASN A 70 3.50 5.08 12.31
C ASN A 70 3.06 4.01 11.31
N ALA A 71 1.87 4.19 10.71
CA ALA A 71 1.40 3.29 9.64
C ALA A 71 2.37 3.22 8.45
N LEU A 72 2.96 4.35 8.05
CA LEU A 72 3.91 4.40 6.93
C LEU A 72 5.29 3.84 7.29
N LYS A 73 5.76 3.99 8.55
CA LYS A 73 6.96 3.29 9.03
C LYS A 73 6.77 1.77 8.98
N GLU A 74 5.61 1.29 9.43
CA GLU A 74 5.24 -0.12 9.38
C GLU A 74 5.16 -0.61 7.94
N LEU A 75 4.44 0.11 7.07
CA LEU A 75 4.37 -0.18 5.64
C LEU A 75 5.75 -0.26 4.98
N ASN A 76 6.61 0.74 5.17
CA ASN A 76 7.93 0.76 4.53
C ASN A 76 8.78 -0.43 4.97
N SER A 77 8.69 -0.81 6.25
CA SER A 77 9.39 -1.98 6.79
C SER A 77 8.81 -3.28 6.21
N TYR A 78 7.48 -3.35 6.11
CA TYR A 78 6.75 -4.47 5.53
C TYR A 78 7.13 -4.68 4.06
N LEU A 79 7.04 -3.63 3.22
CA LEU A 79 7.39 -3.68 1.80
C LEU A 79 8.86 -4.05 1.58
N ALA A 80 9.79 -3.50 2.38
CA ALA A 80 11.21 -3.82 2.28
C ALA A 80 11.54 -5.28 2.65
N SER A 81 10.66 -5.94 3.39
CA SER A 81 10.80 -7.35 3.77
C SER A 81 10.03 -8.32 2.87
N ASP A 82 9.24 -7.82 1.92
CA ASP A 82 8.35 -8.64 1.11
C ASP A 82 9.07 -9.22 -0.11
N ALA A 83 9.36 -10.52 -0.05
CA ALA A 83 10.05 -11.25 -1.12
C ALA A 83 9.22 -11.41 -2.41
N ARG A 84 7.95 -10.99 -2.45
CA ARG A 84 7.09 -11.05 -3.64
C ARG A 84 7.31 -9.88 -4.60
N ILE A 85 7.96 -8.81 -4.14
CA ILE A 85 8.09 -7.54 -4.88
C ILE A 85 9.55 -7.10 -4.99
N GLU A 86 9.80 -6.17 -5.91
CA GLU A 86 11.04 -5.41 -6.02
C GLU A 86 10.71 -3.94 -5.72
N ILE A 87 11.55 -3.27 -4.91
CA ILE A 87 11.42 -1.85 -4.54
C ILE A 87 12.76 -1.11 -4.58
#